data_AF-A0A353M794-F1
#
_entry.id   AF-A0A353M794-F1
#
_cell.length_a   1.000
_cell.length_b   1.000
_cell.length_c   1.000
_cell.angle_alpha   90.00
_cell.angle_beta   90.00
_cell.angle_gamma   90.00
#
_symmetry.space_group_name_H-M   'P 1'
#
loop_
_entity.id
_entity.type
_entity.pdbx_description
1 polymer ?
#
loop_
_entity_poly.entity_id
_entity_poly.type
_entity_poly.pdbx_seq_one_letter_code
_entity_poly.pdbx_strand_id
1 'polypeptide(L)'
;MGRKMSEVKEELLKDEEFRVEFVELEDEFALASQLIEARKKAHLTQDEVAKRMGTTQSVVARLESGHPLPSLRSLKRYAQAVNGKVEIRVV
;
A
#
# COMPACT_ATOMS: atom_id res chain seq x y z
N MET A 1 -13.92 -17.26 -19.27
CA MET A 1 -13.48 -15.89 -18.91
C MET A 1 -13.62 -15.75 -17.40
N GLY A 2 -12.56 -15.33 -16.70
CA GLY A 2 -12.65 -15.08 -15.25
C GLY A 2 -13.46 -13.81 -14.95
N ARG A 3 -14.06 -13.74 -13.76
CA ARG A 3 -14.76 -12.55 -13.26
C ARG A 3 -13.75 -11.42 -13.03
N LYS A 4 -14.11 -10.16 -13.28
CA LYS A 4 -13.22 -9.03 -12.95
C LYS A 4 -13.17 -8.81 -11.44
N MET A 5 -12.02 -8.39 -10.93
CA MET A 5 -11.85 -8.13 -9.49
C MET A 5 -12.83 -7.07 -8.97
N SER A 6 -13.19 -6.08 -9.79
CA SER A 6 -14.21 -5.08 -9.45
C SER A 6 -15.58 -5.71 -9.22
N GLU A 7 -15.99 -6.64 -10.09
CA GLU A 7 -17.29 -7.33 -10.02
C GLU A 7 -17.36 -8.25 -8.79
N VAL A 8 -16.25 -8.93 -8.47
CA VAL A 8 -16.15 -9.77 -7.28
C VAL A 8 -16.19 -8.91 -6.01
N LYS A 9 -15.48 -7.78 -5.98
CA LYS A 9 -15.51 -6.84 -4.85
C LYS A 9 -16.92 -6.31 -4.59
N GLU A 10 -17.63 -5.89 -5.63
CA GLU A 10 -19.01 -5.38 -5.50
C GLU A 10 -19.98 -6.44 -4.95
N GLU A 11 -19.78 -7.71 -5.30
CA GLU A 11 -20.59 -8.81 -4.78
C GLU A 11 -20.30 -9.08 -3.30
N LEU A 12 -19.01 -9.12 -2.91
CA LEU A 12 -18.61 -9.35 -1.52
C LEU A 12 -19.02 -8.21 -0.60
N LEU A 13 -19.02 -6.96 -1.07
CA LEU A 13 -19.48 -5.80 -0.27
C LEU A 13 -20.98 -5.81 0.06
N LYS A 14 -21.78 -6.71 -0.55
CA LYS A 14 -23.17 -6.93 -0.17
C LYS A 14 -23.31 -7.74 1.11
N ASP A 15 -22.29 -8.52 1.45
CA ASP A 15 -22.21 -9.23 2.72
C ASP A 15 -21.82 -8.26 3.83
N GLU A 16 -22.60 -8.23 4.91
CA GLU A 16 -22.45 -7.25 5.98
C GLU A 16 -21.17 -7.48 6.80
N GLU A 17 -20.80 -8.74 7.04
CA GLU A 17 -19.60 -9.12 7.78
C GLU A 17 -18.35 -8.72 6.98
N PHE A 18 -18.33 -9.07 5.68
CA PHE A 18 -17.25 -8.64 4.77
C PHE A 18 -17.16 -7.11 4.67
N ARG A 19 -18.30 -6.41 4.59
CA ARG A 19 -18.32 -4.95 4.48
C ARG A 19 -17.72 -4.28 5.73
N VAL A 20 -18.03 -4.78 6.93
CA VAL A 20 -17.48 -4.23 8.17
C VAL A 20 -15.96 -4.39 8.18
N GLU A 21 -15.44 -5.60 7.97
CA GLU A 21 -13.99 -5.82 7.92
C GLU A 21 -13.30 -5.02 6.80
N PHE A 22 -13.97 -4.89 5.64
CA PHE A 22 -13.43 -4.13 4.52
C PHE A 22 -13.30 -2.63 4.84
N VAL A 23 -14.28 -2.07 5.55
CA VAL A 23 -14.25 -0.67 6.00
C VAL A 23 -13.18 -0.46 7.06
N GLU A 24 -12.97 -1.41 7.96
CA GLU A 24 -11.91 -1.32 8.97
C GLU A 24 -10.50 -1.28 8.36
N LEU A 25 -10.31 -1.86 7.17
CA LEU A 25 -9.03 -1.87 6.44
C LEU A 25 -8.89 -0.75 5.39
N GLU A 26 -9.85 0.17 5.32
CA GLU A 26 -9.86 1.21 4.29
C GLU A 26 -8.60 2.09 4.32
N ASP A 27 -8.13 2.43 5.53
CA ASP A 27 -6.93 3.23 5.75
C ASP A 27 -5.65 2.49 5.30
N GLU A 28 -5.54 1.19 5.58
CA GLU A 28 -4.44 0.33 5.14
C GLU A 28 -4.38 0.27 3.61
N PHE A 29 -5.53 0.09 2.95
CA PHE A 29 -5.61 0.05 1.49
C PHE A 29 -5.29 1.42 0.87
N ALA A 30 -5.71 2.51 1.50
CA ALA A 30 -5.38 3.87 1.06
C ALA A 30 -3.86 4.10 1.15
N LEU A 31 -3.23 3.72 2.26
CA LEU A 31 -1.78 3.82 2.44
C LEU A 31 -1.02 2.97 1.43
N ALA A 32 -1.40 1.71 1.25
CA ALA A 32 -0.83 0.81 0.26
C ALA A 32 -0.85 1.44 -1.15
N SER A 33 -2.01 1.97 -1.54
CA SER A 33 -2.21 2.62 -2.82
C SER A 33 -1.30 3.84 -3.00
N GLN A 34 -1.17 4.68 -1.96
CA GLN A 34 -0.26 5.84 -1.99
C GLN A 34 1.20 5.45 -2.19
N LEU A 35 1.67 4.40 -1.50
CA LEU A 35 3.04 3.89 -1.64
C LEU A 35 3.30 3.38 -3.06
N ILE A 36 2.40 2.54 -3.59
CA ILE A 36 2.48 2.00 -4.95
C ILE A 36 2.52 3.12 -5.99
N GLU A 37 1.66 4.12 -5.85
CA GLU A 37 1.61 5.26 -6.79
C GLU A 37 2.87 6.12 -6.69
N ALA A 38 3.41 6.35 -5.49
CA ALA A 38 4.68 7.06 -5.32
C ALA A 38 5.84 6.32 -6.00
N ARG A 39 5.91 4.99 -5.86
CA ARG A 39 6.92 4.16 -6.55
C ARG A 39 6.76 4.19 -8.07
N LYS A 40 5.53 4.08 -8.58
CA LYS A 40 5.26 4.16 -10.03
C LYS A 40 5.66 5.51 -10.60
N LYS A 41 5.36 6.61 -9.90
CA LYS A 41 5.78 7.97 -10.29
C LYS A 41 7.30 8.14 -10.29
N ALA A 42 8.00 7.44 -9.41
CA ALA A 42 9.46 7.39 -9.41
C ALA A 42 10.05 6.45 -10.48
N HIS A 43 9.20 5.74 -11.25
CA HIS A 43 9.59 4.73 -12.24
C HIS A 43 10.46 3.61 -11.67
N LEU A 44 10.14 3.14 -10.45
CA LEU A 44 10.90 2.09 -9.77
C LEU A 44 10.10 0.79 -9.65
N THR A 45 10.83 -0.32 -9.73
CA THR A 45 10.39 -1.65 -9.28
C THR A 45 10.50 -1.77 -7.76
N GLN A 46 9.82 -2.76 -7.18
CA GLN A 46 9.94 -3.03 -5.74
C GLN A 46 11.38 -3.42 -5.34
N ASP A 47 12.09 -4.15 -6.20
CA ASP A 47 13.51 -4.50 -6.01
C ASP A 47 14.41 -3.26 -5.97
N GLU A 48 14.17 -2.28 -6.84
CA GLU A 48 14.96 -1.04 -6.86
C GLU A 48 14.69 -0.19 -5.61
N VAL A 49 13.44 -0.09 -5.17
CA VAL A 49 13.11 0.56 -3.90
C VAL A 49 13.79 -0.18 -2.75
N ALA A 50 13.79 -1.51 -2.75
CA ALA A 50 14.44 -2.31 -1.72
C ALA A 50 15.95 -2.04 -1.64
N LYS A 51 16.63 -2.00 -2.79
CA LYS A 51 18.05 -1.65 -2.89
C LYS A 51 18.34 -0.26 -2.33
N ARG A 52 17.53 0.75 -2.70
CA ARG A 52 17.67 2.13 -2.20
C ARG A 52 17.41 2.24 -0.70
N MET A 53 16.46 1.47 -0.19
CA MET A 53 16.16 1.42 1.23
C MET A 53 17.23 0.63 2.01
N GLY A 54 18.01 -0.24 1.38
CA GLY A 54 18.87 -1.21 2.09
C GLY A 54 18.04 -2.28 2.81
N THR A 55 17.07 -2.88 2.11
CA THR A 55 16.19 -3.94 2.60
C THR A 55 15.90 -4.96 1.49
N THR A 56 15.00 -5.91 1.72
CA THR A 56 14.57 -6.91 0.73
C THR A 56 13.31 -6.47 -0.02
N GLN A 57 13.10 -7.02 -1.22
CA GLN A 57 11.86 -6.79 -1.98
C GLN A 57 10.63 -7.31 -1.24
N SER A 58 10.75 -8.41 -0.49
CA SER A 58 9.66 -8.91 0.36
C SER A 58 9.25 -7.92 1.45
N VAL A 59 10.17 -7.11 1.98
CA VAL A 59 9.85 -6.03 2.91
C VAL A 59 9.11 -4.91 2.17
N VAL A 60 9.55 -4.53 0.96
CA VAL A 60 8.87 -3.50 0.16
C VAL A 60 7.47 -3.94 -0.25
N ALA A 61 7.29 -5.19 -0.67
CA ALA A 61 5.98 -5.76 -1.00
C ALA A 61 5.04 -5.74 0.21
N ARG A 62 5.56 -5.98 1.42
CA ARG A 62 4.80 -5.86 2.67
C ARG A 62 4.43 -4.42 3.02
N LEU A 63 5.30 -3.46 2.72
CA LEU A 63 4.95 -2.04 2.87
C LEU A 63 3.82 -1.68 1.91
N GLU A 64 3.90 -2.14 0.66
CA GLU A 64 2.91 -1.89 -0.38
C GLU A 64 1.63 -2.71 -0.25
N SER A 65 1.57 -3.70 0.64
CA SER A 65 0.31 -4.38 0.98
C SER A 65 -0.51 -3.63 2.03
N GLY A 66 0.08 -2.62 2.69
CA GLY A 66 -0.57 -1.89 3.78
C GLY A 66 -0.73 -2.67 5.08
N HIS A 67 -0.29 -3.94 5.11
CA HIS A 67 -0.51 -4.83 6.24
C HIS A 67 0.74 -5.68 6.59
N PRO A 68 1.20 -5.69 7.85
CA PRO A 68 0.73 -4.83 8.96
C PRO A 68 1.11 -3.35 8.71
N LEU A 69 0.43 -2.44 9.40
CA LEU A 69 0.69 -1.00 9.27
C LEU A 69 2.18 -0.67 9.47
N PRO A 70 2.82 0.03 8.51
CA PRO A 70 4.23 0.35 8.60
C PRO A 70 4.50 1.47 9.61
N SER A 71 5.65 1.38 10.30
CA SER A 71 6.09 2.46 11.18
C SER A 71 6.38 3.76 10.40
N LEU A 72 6.26 4.92 11.07
CA LEU A 72 6.68 6.21 10.50
C LEU A 72 8.13 6.21 10.02
N ARG A 73 9.01 5.47 10.68
CA ARG A 73 10.42 5.30 10.26
C ARG A 73 10.51 4.59 8.91
N SER A 74 9.74 3.52 8.73
CA SER A 74 9.67 2.77 7.46
C SER A 74 9.11 3.65 6.35
N LEU A 75 8.04 4.40 6.62
CA LEU A 75 7.44 5.33 5.66
C LEU A 75 8.43 6.42 5.23
N LYS A 76 9.19 7.00 6.16
CA LYS A 76 10.24 7.98 5.83
C LYS A 76 11.33 7.40 4.93
N ARG A 77 11.83 6.19 5.23
CA ARG A 77 12.84 5.51 4.40
C ARG A 77 12.30 5.17 3.01
N TYR A 78 11.06 4.70 2.92
CA TYR A 78 10.40 4.45 1.65
C TYR A 78 10.26 5.73 0.83
N ALA A 79 9.75 6.80 1.44
CA ALA A 79 9.61 8.10 0.79
C ALA A 79 10.97 8.61 0.24
N GLN A 80 12.04 8.51 1.03
CA GLN A 80 13.39 8.86 0.57
C GLN A 80 13.83 8.02 -0.65
N ALA A 81 13.58 6.71 -0.64
CA ALA A 81 13.93 5.83 -1.75
C ALA A 81 13.22 6.18 -3.07
N VAL A 82 11.99 6.70 -2.98
CA VAL A 82 11.20 7.16 -4.14
C VAL A 82 11.32 8.66 -4.42
N ASN A 83 12.28 9.36 -3.79
CA ASN A 83 12.46 10.83 -3.87
C ASN A 83 11.21 11.64 -3.47
N GLY A 84 10.41 11.10 -2.55
CA GLY A 84 9.24 11.74 -1.97
C GLY A 84 9.45 12.23 -0.53
N LYS A 85 8.35 12.69 0.08
CA LYS A 85 8.26 13.09 1.49
C LYS A 85 7.00 12.52 2.11
N VAL A 86 7.05 12.26 3.42
CA VAL A 86 5.87 11.90 4.20
C VAL A 86 5.21 13.18 4.71
N GLU A 87 3.92 13.35 4.43
CA GLU A 87 3.08 14.39 5.02
C GLU A 87 2.02 13.74 5.89
N ILE A 88 1.85 14.22 7.12
CA ILE A 88 0.85 13.71 8.07
C ILE A 88 -0.14 14.84 8.32
N ARG A 89 -1.43 14.55 8.14
CA ARG A 89 -2.53 15.46 8.45
C ARG A 89 -3.44 14.77 9.46
N VAL A 90 -3.78 15.50 10.52
CA VAL A 90 -4.81 15.12 11.49
C VAL A 90 -6.02 16.00 11.18
N VAL A 91 -7.17 15.37 10.91
CA VAL A 91 -8.43 16.04 10.53
C VAL A 91 -9.51 15.78 11.58
#